data_AF-A0A510HH10-F1
#
_entry.id   AF-A0A510HH10-F1
#
_cell.length_a   1.000
_cell.length_b   1.000
_cell.length_c   1.000
_cell.angle_alpha   90.00
_cell.angle_beta   90.00
_cell.angle_gamma   90.00
#
_symmetry.space_group_name_H-M   'P 1'
#
loop_
_entity.id
_entity.type
_entity.pdbx_description
1 polymer ?
#
loop_
_entity_poly.entity_id
_entity_poly.type
_entity_poly.pdbx_seq_one_letter_code
_entity_poly.pdbx_strand_id
1 'polypeptide(L)'
;MSEGSSQLEIPFALVVRAPDEPGILHKLTGVIFEHRANITYIDISERRGGECSIYFELEELSSPEVLVEDLRALPIVREVERAPSFAKVYGKRIIVIGGGAQVGQVVVGAVAEADRHNIRGERISVDTIPLVGEENLAAAVRAVARLPRAVALVLAGALMGGDVAEAVYEIRERGIIVLSLNMAGSVPEAADLVVTDPVQCGVMAVMAVSSSARFDINRQRGRRY
;
A
#
# COMPACT_ATOMS: atom_id res chain seq x y z
N MET A 1 6.48 26.34 -7.06
CA MET A 1 5.16 25.70 -6.88
C MET A 1 5.34 24.69 -5.78
N SER A 2 4.66 24.87 -4.66
CA SER A 2 4.81 24.02 -3.48
C SER A 2 4.20 22.65 -3.76
N GLU A 3 5.03 21.62 -3.97
CA GLU A 3 4.59 20.24 -3.81
C GLU A 3 4.29 20.04 -2.33
N GLY A 4 3.02 20.26 -1.98
CA GLY A 4 2.50 19.94 -0.67
C GLY A 4 2.71 18.45 -0.44
N SER A 5 3.38 18.12 0.67
CA SER A 5 3.35 16.79 1.25
C SER A 5 1.90 16.30 1.25
N SER A 6 1.56 15.34 0.40
CA SER A 6 0.22 14.74 0.37
C SER A 6 0.05 13.93 1.65
N GLN A 7 -0.43 14.57 2.71
CA GLN A 7 -1.06 13.84 3.78
C GLN A 7 -2.23 13.10 3.13
N LEU A 8 -2.23 11.77 3.24
CA LEU A 8 -3.38 10.98 2.83
C LEU A 8 -4.57 11.52 3.64
N GLU A 9 -5.54 12.15 2.96
CA GLU A 9 -6.82 12.42 3.60
C GLU A 9 -7.38 11.09 4.09
N ILE A 10 -7.87 11.07 5.33
CA ILE A 10 -8.36 9.83 5.92
C ILE A 10 -9.76 9.59 5.35
N PRO A 11 -9.96 8.58 4.47
CA PRO A 11 -11.24 8.40 3.83
C PRO A 11 -12.28 7.91 4.84
N PHE A 12 -13.55 8.21 4.55
CA PHE A 12 -14.67 7.61 5.27
C PHE A 12 -14.79 6.14 4.88
N ALA A 13 -14.88 5.24 5.85
CA ALA A 13 -14.95 3.81 5.56
C ALA A 13 -16.15 3.14 6.23
N LEU A 14 -16.70 2.16 5.52
CA LEU A 14 -17.85 1.38 5.96
C LEU A 14 -17.76 -0.07 5.45
N VAL A 15 -18.43 -0.97 6.15
CA VAL A 15 -18.64 -2.36 5.75
C VAL A 15 -20.14 -2.56 5.55
N VAL A 16 -20.51 -3.13 4.41
CA VAL A 16 -21.88 -3.55 4.10
C VAL A 16 -21.93 -5.06 4.05
N ARG A 17 -22.82 -5.69 4.82
CA ARG A 17 -23.16 -7.11 4.66
C ARG A 17 -24.38 -7.27 3.78
N ALA A 18 -24.29 -8.16 2.79
CA ALA A 18 -25.35 -8.41 1.84
C ALA A 18 -25.26 -9.83 1.23
N PRO A 19 -26.33 -10.35 0.63
CA PRO A 19 -26.28 -11.56 -0.19
C PRO A 19 -25.22 -11.48 -1.30
N ASP A 20 -24.55 -12.59 -1.53
CA ASP A 20 -23.55 -12.76 -2.59
C ASP A 20 -24.23 -13.11 -3.93
N GLU A 21 -24.92 -12.11 -4.48
CA GLU A 21 -25.75 -12.25 -5.68
C GLU A 21 -25.40 -11.20 -6.76
N PRO A 22 -25.66 -11.50 -8.06
CA PRO A 22 -25.46 -10.54 -9.14
C PRO A 22 -26.18 -9.21 -8.90
N GLY A 23 -25.47 -8.10 -9.13
CA GLY A 23 -26.03 -6.75 -9.05
C GLY A 23 -25.99 -6.11 -7.66
N ILE A 24 -25.47 -6.79 -6.62
CA ILE A 24 -25.31 -6.17 -5.30
C ILE A 24 -24.46 -4.90 -5.37
N LEU A 25 -23.30 -4.97 -6.03
CA LEU A 25 -22.40 -3.83 -6.14
C LEU A 25 -23.03 -2.67 -6.91
N HIS A 26 -23.80 -2.96 -7.97
CA HIS A 26 -24.51 -1.94 -8.74
C HIS A 26 -25.51 -1.16 -7.86
N LYS A 27 -26.27 -1.86 -7.01
CA LYS A 27 -27.23 -1.23 -6.10
C LYS A 27 -26.53 -0.35 -5.05
N LEU A 28 -25.45 -0.85 -4.45
CA LEU A 28 -24.69 -0.12 -3.42
C LEU A 28 -24.00 1.12 -4.02
N THR A 29 -23.33 0.95 -5.16
CA THR A 29 -22.64 2.07 -5.84
C THR A 29 -23.63 3.08 -6.42
N GLY A 30 -24.85 2.67 -6.79
CA GLY A 30 -25.93 3.59 -7.15
C GLY A 30 -26.28 4.55 -6.02
N VAL A 31 -26.44 4.04 -4.79
CA VAL A 31 -26.66 4.91 -3.62
C VAL A 31 -25.46 5.82 -3.37
N ILE A 32 -24.24 5.29 -3.38
CA ILE A 32 -23.01 6.08 -3.20
C ILE A 32 -22.92 7.22 -4.23
N PHE A 33 -23.31 6.95 -5.49
CA PHE A 33 -23.34 7.94 -6.56
C PHE A 33 -24.36 9.06 -6.31
N GLU A 34 -25.57 8.75 -5.83
CA GLU A 34 -26.57 9.79 -5.48
C GLU A 34 -26.07 10.72 -4.37
N HIS A 35 -25.21 10.22 -3.48
CA HIS A 35 -24.52 11.00 -2.45
C HIS A 35 -23.29 11.76 -2.97
N ARG A 36 -22.96 11.63 -4.26
CA ARG A 36 -21.79 12.24 -4.92
C ARG A 36 -20.46 11.91 -4.24
N ALA A 37 -20.39 10.76 -3.57
CA ALA A 37 -19.17 10.29 -2.94
C ALA A 37 -18.30 9.53 -3.95
N ASN A 38 -17.00 9.77 -3.91
CA ASN A 38 -16.03 9.07 -4.75
C ASN A 38 -15.54 7.81 -4.04
N ILE A 39 -15.48 6.67 -4.75
CA ILE A 39 -14.96 5.42 -4.19
C ILE A 39 -13.47 5.36 -4.47
N THR A 40 -12.65 5.38 -3.41
CA THR A 40 -11.19 5.28 -3.52
C THR A 40 -10.69 3.87 -3.33
N TYR A 41 -11.42 3.05 -2.58
CA TYR A 41 -11.10 1.64 -2.42
C TYR A 41 -12.35 0.81 -2.18
N ILE A 42 -12.32 -0.42 -2.70
CA ILE A 42 -13.33 -1.43 -2.45
C ILE A 42 -12.66 -2.80 -2.29
N ASP A 43 -13.16 -3.56 -1.31
CA ASP A 43 -12.80 -4.97 -1.14
C ASP A 43 -14.05 -5.81 -0.85
N ILE A 44 -14.11 -7.00 -1.42
CA ILE A 44 -15.22 -7.95 -1.21
C ILE A 44 -14.64 -9.18 -0.54
N SER A 45 -15.09 -9.45 0.68
CA SER A 45 -14.56 -10.49 1.55
C SER A 45 -15.68 -11.34 2.16
N GLU A 46 -15.29 -12.31 3.00
CA GLU A 46 -16.19 -13.12 3.82
C GLU A 46 -17.36 -13.78 3.06
N ARG A 47 -17.08 -14.42 1.93
CA ARG A 47 -18.08 -15.15 1.14
C ARG A 47 -18.47 -16.47 1.81
N ARG A 48 -19.40 -16.44 2.76
CA ARG A 48 -19.87 -17.62 3.50
C ARG A 48 -21.38 -17.57 3.67
N GLY A 49 -22.03 -18.74 3.60
CA GLY A 49 -23.47 -18.84 3.85
C GLY A 49 -24.35 -18.11 2.82
N GLY A 50 -23.83 -17.81 1.63
CA GLY A 50 -24.54 -17.02 0.61
C GLY A 50 -24.50 -15.51 0.85
N GLU A 51 -23.72 -15.04 1.81
CA GLU A 51 -23.50 -13.61 2.09
C GLU A 51 -22.05 -13.22 1.83
N CYS A 52 -21.82 -11.91 1.68
CA CYS A 52 -20.51 -11.29 1.54
C CYS A 52 -20.44 -9.99 2.36
N SER A 53 -19.22 -9.62 2.72
CA SER A 53 -18.88 -8.34 3.35
C SER A 53 -18.18 -7.45 2.33
N ILE A 54 -18.74 -6.27 2.05
CA ILE A 54 -18.20 -5.32 1.09
C ILE A 54 -17.69 -4.09 1.86
N TYR A 55 -16.39 -3.89 1.82
CA TYR A 55 -15.72 -2.75 2.42
C TYR A 55 -15.57 -1.63 1.39
N PHE A 56 -15.93 -0.41 1.76
CA PHE A 56 -15.73 0.79 0.94
C PHE A 56 -14.89 1.81 1.71
N GLU A 57 -13.95 2.45 1.00
CA GLU A 57 -13.38 3.73 1.39
C GLU A 57 -13.85 4.81 0.41
N LEU A 58 -14.36 5.91 0.96
CA LEU A 58 -15.03 6.97 0.25
C LEU A 58 -14.40 8.33 0.57
N GLU A 59 -14.32 9.18 -0.45
CA GLU A 59 -13.95 10.59 -0.38
C GLU A 59 -15.10 11.47 -0.88
N GLU A 60 -14.97 12.79 -0.72
CA GLU A 60 -15.93 13.80 -1.20
C GLU A 60 -17.35 13.65 -0.61
N LEU A 61 -17.45 13.10 0.60
CA LEU A 61 -18.73 12.81 1.26
C LEU A 61 -19.17 13.93 2.21
N SER A 62 -20.27 14.61 1.89
CA SER A 62 -20.80 15.73 2.70
C SER A 62 -21.64 15.30 3.90
N SER A 63 -22.31 14.15 3.83
CA SER A 63 -23.26 13.71 4.87
C SER A 63 -23.18 12.19 5.08
N PRO A 64 -22.15 11.70 5.77
CA PRO A 64 -21.91 10.26 5.95
C PRO A 64 -23.06 9.51 6.63
N GLU A 65 -23.75 10.16 7.57
CA GLU A 65 -24.86 9.56 8.31
C GLU A 65 -26.05 9.29 7.38
N VAL A 66 -26.35 10.19 6.46
CA VAL A 66 -27.46 10.04 5.51
C VAL A 66 -27.16 8.91 4.51
N LEU A 67 -25.92 8.83 4.00
CA LEU A 67 -25.47 7.73 3.16
C LEU A 67 -25.68 6.37 3.85
N VAL A 68 -25.30 6.27 5.12
CA VAL A 68 -25.45 5.03 5.90
C VAL A 68 -26.92 4.64 6.05
N GLU A 69 -27.81 5.59 6.34
CA GLU A 69 -29.25 5.31 6.43
C GLU A 69 -29.85 4.90 5.09
N ASP A 70 -29.47 5.55 3.98
CA ASP A 70 -29.95 5.17 2.64
C ASP A 70 -29.45 3.79 2.20
N LEU A 71 -28.22 3.44 2.55
CA LEU A 71 -27.70 2.08 2.34
C LEU A 71 -28.50 1.06 3.17
N ARG A 72 -28.83 1.36 4.43
CA ARG A 72 -29.67 0.49 5.29
C ARG A 72 -31.09 0.32 4.77
N ALA A 73 -31.62 1.32 4.06
CA ALA A 73 -32.95 1.27 3.47
C ALA A 73 -33.06 0.31 2.28
N LEU A 74 -31.93 -0.13 1.68
CA LEU A 74 -31.94 -1.10 0.60
C LEU A 74 -32.37 -2.49 1.11
N PRO A 75 -33.39 -3.14 0.52
CA PRO A 75 -33.87 -4.46 0.98
C PRO A 75 -32.82 -5.57 0.96
N ILE A 76 -31.77 -5.42 0.14
CA ILE A 76 -30.70 -6.39 -0.02
C ILE A 76 -29.59 -6.23 1.04
N VAL A 77 -29.56 -5.13 1.77
CA VAL A 77 -28.56 -4.86 2.79
C VAL A 77 -29.00 -5.49 4.11
N ARG A 78 -28.10 -6.25 4.74
CA ARG A 78 -28.32 -6.89 6.05
C ARG A 78 -27.81 -6.01 7.17
N GLU A 79 -26.65 -5.39 6.97
CA GLU A 79 -25.98 -4.58 7.97
C GLU A 79 -25.09 -3.53 7.28
N VAL A 80 -24.99 -2.36 7.92
CA VAL A 80 -24.02 -1.32 7.56
C VAL A 80 -23.33 -0.85 8.83
N GLU A 81 -22.01 -1.06 8.88
CA GLU A 81 -21.14 -0.68 9.98
C GLU A 81 -20.11 0.34 9.52
N ARG A 82 -19.91 1.41 10.31
CA ARG A 82 -18.78 2.32 10.08
C ARG A 82 -17.49 1.67 10.57
N ALA A 83 -16.49 1.63 9.71
CA ALA A 83 -15.18 1.08 10.03
C ALA A 83 -14.10 2.17 9.96
N PRO A 84 -12.94 1.99 10.64
CA PRO A 84 -11.78 2.81 10.34
C PRO A 84 -11.22 2.44 8.95
N SER A 85 -10.71 3.44 8.21
CA SER A 85 -10.02 3.21 6.93
C SER A 85 -8.73 2.42 7.13
N PHE A 86 -8.29 1.68 6.12
CA PHE A 86 -6.98 1.02 6.15
C PHE A 86 -5.84 2.04 6.22
N ALA A 87 -6.01 3.22 5.61
CA ALA A 87 -5.07 4.33 5.79
C ALA A 87 -4.98 4.78 7.26
N LYS A 88 -6.09 4.81 8.01
CA LYS A 88 -6.09 5.16 9.44
C LYS A 88 -5.45 4.07 10.32
N VAL A 89 -5.72 2.80 10.04
CA VAL A 89 -5.26 1.68 10.87
C VAL A 89 -3.81 1.29 10.54
N TYR A 90 -3.53 1.04 9.26
CA TYR A 90 -2.26 0.48 8.78
C TYR A 90 -1.38 1.50 8.07
N GLY A 91 -1.93 2.64 7.64
CA GLY A 91 -1.14 3.73 7.05
C GLY A 91 -0.47 3.39 5.73
N LYS A 92 0.69 3.98 5.51
CA LYS A 92 1.53 3.71 4.32
C LYS A 92 2.08 2.30 4.39
N ARG A 93 2.33 1.68 3.24
CA ARG A 93 2.88 0.33 3.17
C ARG A 93 4.20 0.29 2.43
N ILE A 94 5.18 -0.35 3.06
CA ILE A 94 6.47 -0.72 2.46
C ILE A 94 6.43 -2.22 2.16
N ILE A 95 6.81 -2.61 0.95
CA ILE A 95 6.92 -4.01 0.53
C ILE A 95 8.39 -4.42 0.52
N VAL A 96 8.72 -5.60 1.03
CA VAL A 96 10.07 -6.18 0.97
C VAL A 96 10.02 -7.52 0.23
N ILE A 97 10.78 -7.65 -0.86
CA ILE A 97 10.80 -8.84 -1.72
C ILE A 97 12.24 -9.31 -1.92
N GLY A 98 12.46 -10.62 -1.89
CA GLY A 98 13.72 -11.24 -2.32
C GLY A 98 14.09 -12.49 -1.54
N GLY A 99 15.38 -12.72 -1.33
CA GLY A 99 15.88 -13.90 -0.61
C GLY A 99 15.53 -13.84 0.87
N GLY A 100 14.98 -14.92 1.44
CA GLY A 100 14.42 -14.90 2.80
C GLY A 100 15.36 -14.39 3.90
N ALA A 101 16.66 -14.70 3.83
CA ALA A 101 17.64 -14.20 4.79
C ALA A 101 17.81 -12.66 4.71
N GLN A 102 17.92 -12.11 3.49
CA GLN A 102 18.10 -10.67 3.29
C GLN A 102 16.80 -9.90 3.56
N VAL A 103 15.65 -10.45 3.14
CA VAL A 103 14.33 -9.93 3.50
C VAL A 103 14.20 -9.80 5.02
N GLY A 104 14.56 -10.85 5.77
CA GLY A 104 14.51 -10.82 7.24
C GLY A 104 15.35 -9.68 7.84
N GLN A 105 16.57 -9.45 7.34
CA GLN A 105 17.42 -8.37 7.83
C GLN A 105 16.87 -6.97 7.50
N VAL A 106 16.34 -6.78 6.29
CA VAL A 106 15.67 -5.51 5.93
C VAL A 106 14.48 -5.24 6.84
N VAL A 107 13.69 -6.27 7.12
CA VAL A 107 12.48 -6.16 7.95
C VAL A 107 12.81 -5.77 9.38
N VAL A 108 13.92 -6.26 9.95
CA VAL A 108 14.38 -5.83 11.29
C VAL A 108 14.54 -4.31 11.35
N GLY A 109 15.24 -3.72 10.37
CA GLY A 109 15.45 -2.28 10.33
C GLY A 109 14.17 -1.49 10.04
N ALA A 110 13.37 -1.95 9.08
CA ALA A 110 12.13 -1.29 8.70
C ALA A 110 11.10 -1.30 9.83
N VAL A 111 10.91 -2.43 10.52
CA VAL A 111 9.97 -2.50 11.64
C VAL A 111 10.44 -1.64 12.82
N ALA A 112 11.74 -1.66 13.14
CA ALA A 112 12.28 -0.86 14.23
C ALA A 112 12.12 0.65 13.99
N GLU A 113 12.30 1.11 12.74
CA GLU A 113 12.07 2.51 12.39
C GLU A 113 10.57 2.85 12.35
N ALA A 114 9.76 2.00 11.70
CA ALA A 114 8.32 2.21 11.59
C ALA A 114 7.66 2.29 12.97
N ASP A 115 8.06 1.47 13.94
CA ASP A 115 7.52 1.50 15.30
C ASP A 115 7.74 2.88 15.98
N ARG A 116 8.94 3.46 15.83
CA ARG A 116 9.25 4.80 16.36
C ARG A 116 8.34 5.89 15.78
N HIS A 117 8.01 5.79 14.50
CA HIS A 117 7.07 6.70 13.84
C HIS A 117 5.62 6.40 14.25
N ASN A 118 5.27 5.12 14.39
CA ASN A 118 3.93 4.66 14.70
C ASN A 118 3.44 5.08 16.09
N ILE A 119 4.31 5.03 17.11
CA ILE A 119 3.97 5.49 18.47
C ILE A 119 3.75 7.01 18.55
N ARG A 120 4.20 7.77 17.54
CA ARG A 120 4.05 9.23 17.45
C ARG A 120 2.89 9.68 16.56
N GLY A 121 2.08 8.73 16.08
CA GLY A 121 0.82 9.01 15.37
C GLY A 121 0.88 8.83 13.85
N GLU A 122 2.06 8.73 13.24
CA GLU A 122 2.16 8.25 11.85
C GLU A 122 1.78 6.77 11.79
N ARG A 123 1.46 6.23 10.61
CA ARG A 123 1.20 4.79 10.44
C ARG A 123 1.96 4.29 9.22
N ILE A 124 2.84 3.33 9.43
CA ILE A 124 3.64 2.67 8.41
C ILE A 124 3.64 1.17 8.71
N SER A 125 3.18 0.37 7.75
CA SER A 125 3.24 -1.09 7.79
C SER A 125 4.35 -1.61 6.88
N VAL A 126 4.91 -2.77 7.24
CA VAL A 126 5.95 -3.46 6.49
C VAL A 126 5.44 -4.86 6.13
N ASP A 127 5.21 -5.09 4.85
CA ASP A 127 4.73 -6.36 4.32
C ASP A 127 5.90 -7.03 3.55
N THR A 128 6.00 -8.35 3.63
CA THR A 128 7.20 -9.06 3.15
C THR A 128 6.81 -10.37 2.48
N ILE A 129 7.55 -10.75 1.44
CA ILE A 129 7.43 -12.09 0.86
C ILE A 129 8.81 -12.58 0.38
N PRO A 130 9.27 -13.76 0.83
CA PRO A 130 10.46 -14.37 0.28
C PRO A 130 10.15 -14.98 -1.09
N LEU A 131 10.85 -14.53 -2.13
CA LEU A 131 10.67 -14.98 -3.51
C LEU A 131 12.02 -15.08 -4.22
N VAL A 132 12.13 -16.03 -5.14
CA VAL A 132 13.30 -16.24 -6.00
C VAL A 132 12.86 -16.58 -7.42
N GLY A 133 13.78 -16.43 -8.37
CA GLY A 133 13.51 -16.60 -9.80
C GLY A 133 13.10 -15.29 -10.46
N GLU A 134 13.72 -14.97 -11.60
CA GLU A 134 13.56 -13.70 -12.29
C GLU A 134 12.10 -13.39 -12.64
N GLU A 135 11.40 -14.36 -13.25
CA GLU A 135 9.99 -14.21 -13.65
C GLU A 135 9.07 -13.93 -12.44
N ASN A 136 9.22 -14.71 -11.35
CA ASN A 136 8.44 -14.52 -10.13
C ASN A 136 8.71 -13.16 -9.49
N LEU A 137 9.98 -12.75 -9.45
CA LEU A 137 10.37 -11.45 -8.90
C LEU A 137 9.80 -10.32 -9.74
N ALA A 138 9.94 -10.35 -11.07
CA ALA A 138 9.41 -9.33 -11.96
C ALA A 138 7.88 -9.21 -11.86
N ALA A 139 7.17 -10.34 -11.80
CA ALA A 139 5.72 -10.37 -11.59
C ALA A 139 5.32 -9.76 -10.23
N ALA A 140 6.04 -10.09 -9.16
CA ALA A 140 5.79 -9.56 -7.83
C ALA A 140 6.07 -8.05 -7.75
N VAL A 141 7.16 -7.58 -8.36
CA VAL A 141 7.52 -6.15 -8.45
C VAL A 141 6.39 -5.37 -9.13
N ARG A 142 5.95 -5.80 -10.33
CA ARG A 142 4.84 -5.14 -11.06
C ARG A 142 3.54 -5.14 -10.25
N ALA A 143 3.28 -6.18 -9.47
CA ALA A 143 2.10 -6.26 -8.63
C ALA A 143 2.06 -5.19 -7.52
N VAL A 144 3.22 -4.69 -7.06
CA VAL A 144 3.30 -3.65 -6.03
C VAL A 144 2.55 -2.38 -6.43
N ALA A 145 2.56 -1.99 -7.71
CA ALA A 145 1.85 -0.80 -8.15
C ALA A 145 0.31 -0.91 -8.09
N ARG A 146 -0.23 -2.11 -7.83
CA ARG A 146 -1.66 -2.36 -7.66
C ARG A 146 -2.04 -2.60 -6.19
N LEU A 147 -1.05 -2.59 -5.30
CA LEU A 147 -1.25 -2.80 -3.87
C LEU A 147 -1.75 -1.49 -3.24
N PRO A 148 -2.94 -1.47 -2.58
CA PRO A 148 -3.43 -0.27 -1.93
C PRO A 148 -2.43 0.22 -0.88
N ARG A 149 -2.24 1.54 -0.78
CA ARG A 149 -1.32 2.19 0.18
C ARG A 149 0.17 1.86 0.00
N ALA A 150 0.57 1.02 -0.96
CA ALA A 150 1.98 0.74 -1.20
C ALA A 150 2.66 2.00 -1.76
N VAL A 151 3.73 2.44 -1.09
CA VAL A 151 4.47 3.66 -1.45
C VAL A 151 5.96 3.39 -1.67
N ALA A 152 6.47 2.27 -1.16
CA ALA A 152 7.85 1.87 -1.37
C ALA A 152 8.01 0.35 -1.50
N LEU A 153 9.05 -0.04 -2.21
CA LEU A 153 9.52 -1.41 -2.38
C LEU A 153 11.01 -1.49 -2.02
N VAL A 154 11.40 -2.53 -1.29
CA VAL A 154 12.80 -2.90 -1.06
C VAL A 154 13.09 -4.25 -1.71
N LEU A 155 14.07 -4.28 -2.61
CA LEU A 155 14.59 -5.50 -3.24
C LEU A 155 15.81 -6.02 -2.48
N ALA A 156 15.66 -7.17 -1.85
CA ALA A 156 16.62 -7.77 -0.94
C ALA A 156 17.19 -9.08 -1.53
N GLY A 157 18.27 -8.95 -2.30
CA GLY A 157 18.86 -10.03 -3.09
C GLY A 157 20.38 -9.99 -3.12
N ALA A 158 20.99 -11.09 -3.57
CA ALA A 158 22.42 -11.15 -3.91
C ALA A 158 22.67 -10.95 -5.41
N LEU A 159 21.67 -11.27 -6.24
CA LEU A 159 21.67 -11.08 -7.69
C LEU A 159 20.24 -10.86 -8.17
N MET A 160 19.95 -9.71 -8.78
CA MET A 160 18.69 -9.44 -9.49
C MET A 160 18.97 -8.54 -10.69
N GLY A 161 18.39 -8.86 -11.84
CA GLY A 161 18.56 -8.11 -13.08
C GLY A 161 17.51 -8.48 -14.11
N GLY A 162 17.77 -8.15 -15.37
CA GLY A 162 16.88 -8.49 -16.49
C GLY A 162 15.48 -7.91 -16.29
N ASP A 163 14.45 -8.75 -16.40
CA ASP A 163 13.05 -8.35 -16.32
C ASP A 163 12.66 -7.72 -14.98
N VAL A 164 13.41 -8.02 -13.90
CA VAL A 164 13.19 -7.38 -12.60
C VAL A 164 13.55 -5.90 -12.66
N ALA A 165 14.61 -5.52 -13.38
CA ALA A 165 15.02 -4.13 -13.52
C ALA A 165 14.01 -3.33 -14.36
N GLU A 166 13.48 -3.92 -15.43
CA GLU A 166 12.41 -3.31 -16.22
C GLU A 166 11.14 -3.09 -15.38
N ALA A 167 10.75 -4.11 -14.59
CA ALA A 167 9.62 -3.98 -13.66
C ALA A 167 9.85 -2.87 -12.62
N VAL A 168 11.09 -2.65 -12.17
CA VAL A 168 11.43 -1.56 -11.26
C VAL A 168 11.21 -0.19 -11.92
N TYR A 169 11.63 0.01 -13.17
CA TYR A 169 11.35 1.26 -13.88
C TYR A 169 9.85 1.51 -14.02
N GLU A 170 9.08 0.49 -14.42
CA GLU A 170 7.62 0.58 -14.60
C GLU A 170 6.89 1.05 -13.32
N ILE A 171 7.27 0.54 -12.15
CA ILE A 171 6.59 0.93 -10.90
C ILE A 171 7.06 2.28 -10.35
N ARG A 172 8.31 2.68 -10.64
CA ARG A 172 8.83 4.00 -10.28
C ARG A 172 8.11 5.11 -11.03
N GLU A 173 7.76 4.89 -12.29
CA GLU A 173 6.92 5.80 -13.08
C GLU A 173 5.52 5.98 -12.45
N ARG A 174 5.05 4.99 -11.70
CA ARG A 174 3.79 5.03 -10.94
C ARG A 174 3.95 5.62 -9.54
N GLY A 175 5.13 6.16 -9.21
CA GLY A 175 5.40 6.83 -7.94
C GLY A 175 5.84 5.92 -6.79
N ILE A 176 6.09 4.63 -7.03
CA ILE A 176 6.65 3.74 -5.99
C ILE A 176 8.14 4.03 -5.83
N ILE A 177 8.56 4.33 -4.60
CA ILE A 177 9.97 4.50 -4.26
C ILE A 177 10.63 3.11 -4.20
N VAL A 178 11.72 2.90 -4.93
CA VAL A 178 12.41 1.60 -4.94
C VAL A 178 13.79 1.70 -4.32
N LEU A 179 14.04 0.91 -3.29
CA LEU A 179 15.37 0.69 -2.71
C LEU A 179 15.87 -0.70 -3.12
N SER A 180 17.17 -0.80 -3.40
CA SER A 180 17.86 -2.05 -3.67
C SER A 180 18.96 -2.27 -2.65
N LEU A 181 19.17 -3.53 -2.24
CA LEU A 181 20.47 -3.88 -1.66
C LEU A 181 21.56 -3.73 -2.72
N ASN A 182 22.78 -3.47 -2.26
CA ASN A 182 23.95 -3.51 -3.13
C ASN A 182 24.25 -4.97 -3.52
N MET A 183 23.82 -5.35 -4.72
CA MET A 183 23.80 -6.72 -5.21
C MET A 183 24.32 -6.80 -6.65
N ALA A 184 24.54 -8.01 -7.16
CA ALA A 184 24.88 -8.18 -8.57
C ALA A 184 23.64 -8.02 -9.48
N GLY A 185 23.86 -7.79 -10.78
CA GLY A 185 22.79 -7.59 -11.77
C GLY A 185 22.42 -6.12 -11.96
N SER A 186 21.34 -5.86 -12.71
CA SER A 186 20.95 -4.53 -13.17
C SER A 186 19.90 -3.81 -12.30
N VAL A 187 19.36 -4.48 -11.27
CA VAL A 187 18.39 -3.87 -10.35
C VAL A 187 18.95 -2.68 -9.56
N PRO A 188 20.19 -2.71 -9.03
CA PRO A 188 20.75 -1.56 -8.31
C PRO A 188 20.79 -0.27 -9.14
N GLU A 189 21.00 -0.37 -10.46
CA GLU A 189 20.97 0.79 -11.37
C GLU A 189 19.55 1.31 -11.61
N ALA A 190 18.55 0.42 -11.58
CA ALA A 190 17.15 0.78 -11.79
C ALA A 190 16.47 1.39 -10.55
N ALA A 191 16.99 1.14 -9.35
CA ALA A 191 16.42 1.61 -8.09
C ALA A 191 16.65 3.13 -7.86
N ASP A 192 15.82 3.73 -6.99
CA ASP A 192 16.04 5.11 -6.55
C ASP A 192 17.27 5.21 -5.63
N LEU A 193 17.49 4.20 -4.79
CA LEU A 193 18.56 4.21 -3.81
C LEU A 193 19.15 2.81 -3.61
N VAL A 194 20.48 2.73 -3.52
CA VAL A 194 21.19 1.48 -3.22
C VAL A 194 21.82 1.56 -1.83
N VAL A 195 21.61 0.53 -1.02
CA VAL A 195 22.14 0.46 0.36
C VAL A 195 22.79 -0.90 0.59
N THR A 196 24.01 -0.91 1.09
CA THR A 196 24.79 -2.14 1.29
C THR A 196 24.33 -2.91 2.52
N ASP A 197 24.13 -2.22 3.66
CA ASP A 197 23.65 -2.86 4.88
C ASP A 197 22.12 -3.07 4.82
N PRO A 198 21.62 -4.32 4.96
CA PRO A 198 20.20 -4.60 4.84
C PRO A 198 19.37 -3.97 5.95
N VAL A 199 19.87 -3.89 7.19
CA VAL A 199 19.15 -3.27 8.30
C VAL A 199 18.98 -1.77 8.04
N GLN A 200 20.06 -1.09 7.66
CA GLN A 200 20.04 0.32 7.26
C GLN A 200 19.11 0.55 6.06
N CYS A 201 19.08 -0.36 5.08
CA CYS A 201 18.17 -0.27 3.95
C CYS A 201 16.70 -0.22 4.41
N GLY A 202 16.33 -1.08 5.37
CA GLY A 202 15.00 -1.06 5.99
C GLY A 202 14.68 0.26 6.71
N VAL A 203 15.63 0.78 7.49
CA VAL A 203 15.48 2.09 8.16
C VAL A 203 15.27 3.20 7.13
N MET A 204 16.12 3.25 6.10
CA MET A 204 16.05 4.27 5.06
C MET A 204 14.76 4.19 4.24
N ALA A 205 14.22 2.99 4.02
CA ALA A 205 12.92 2.82 3.36
C ALA A 205 11.79 3.50 4.15
N VAL A 206 11.78 3.37 5.47
CA VAL A 206 10.80 4.05 6.35
C VAL A 206 11.02 5.56 6.35
N MET A 207 12.27 5.99 6.49
CA MET A 207 12.61 7.41 6.46
C MET A 207 12.25 8.07 5.12
N ALA A 208 12.33 7.34 4.01
CA ALA A 208 11.97 7.80 2.67
C ALA A 208 10.48 8.10 2.51
N VAL A 209 9.62 7.39 3.26
CA VAL A 209 8.16 7.54 3.15
C VAL A 209 7.57 8.32 4.32
N SER A 210 8.31 8.52 5.41
CA SER A 210 7.82 9.23 6.58
C SER A 210 7.62 10.72 6.29
N SER A 211 6.48 11.26 6.72
CA SER A 211 6.19 12.70 6.64
C SER A 211 6.90 13.51 7.75
N SER A 212 7.46 12.84 8.76
CA SER A 212 8.10 13.47 9.93
C SER A 212 9.64 13.38 9.90
N ALA A 213 10.20 12.59 9.00
CA ALA A 213 11.64 12.51 8.80
C ALA A 213 12.16 13.73 8.01
N ARG A 214 13.39 14.18 8.33
CA ARG A 214 14.11 15.16 7.49
C ARG A 214 14.70 14.55 6.22
N PHE A 215 14.61 13.23 6.10
CA PHE A 215 15.12 12.50 4.96
C PHE A 215 14.21 12.74 3.75
N ASP A 216 14.81 13.14 2.64
CA ASP A 216 14.12 13.41 1.39
C ASP A 216 14.71 12.52 0.30
N ILE A 217 13.91 11.55 -0.16
CA ILE A 217 14.32 10.58 -1.17
C ILE A 217 14.74 11.26 -2.48
N ASN A 218 14.12 12.37 -2.85
CA ASN A 218 14.45 13.09 -4.08
C ASN A 218 15.88 13.62 -4.06
N ARG A 219 16.40 13.93 -2.87
CA ARG A 219 17.80 14.35 -2.67
C ARG A 219 18.78 13.18 -2.58
N GLN A 220 18.29 11.96 -2.38
CA GLN A 220 19.12 10.76 -2.28
C GLN A 220 19.12 9.90 -3.54
N ARG A 221 18.28 10.20 -4.53
CA ARG A 221 18.20 9.44 -5.78
C ARG A 221 19.57 9.28 -6.46
N GLY A 222 19.88 8.05 -6.86
CA GLY A 222 21.14 7.67 -7.51
C GLY A 222 22.34 7.53 -6.57
N ARG A 223 22.15 7.72 -5.25
CA ARG A 223 23.23 7.51 -4.26
C ARG A 223 23.36 6.03 -3.88
N ARG A 224 24.55 5.69 -3.39
CA ARG A 224 24.90 4.38 -2.84
C ARG A 224 25.46 4.57 -1.43
N TYR A 225 25.00 3.77 -0.47
CA TYR A 225 25.44 3.78 0.93
C TYR A 225 26.01 2.42 1.36
#